data_AF-A0A0K0Y755-F1
#
_entry.id   AF-A0A0K0Y755-F1
#
_cell.length_a   1.000
_cell.length_b   1.000
_cell.length_c   1.000
_cell.angle_alpha   90.00
_cell.angle_beta   90.00
_cell.angle_gamma   90.00
#
_symmetry.space_group_name_H-M   'P 1'
#
loop_
_entity.id
_entity.type
_entity.pdbx_description
1 polymer ?
#
loop_
_entity_poly.entity_id
_entity_poly.type
_entity_poly.pdbx_seq_one_letter_code
_entity_poly.pdbx_strand_id
1 'polypeptide(L)'
;MRFALALFALLAALPSCTEFPELDSTVSSEVANAPYPELVPLAPLLAQANTSTGAAEIANTNIDSRLSNLRARAARLRGPVIPAAIRARMLRGVR
;
A
#
# COMPACT_ATOMS: atom_id res chain seq x y z
N MET A 1 28.58 35.88 -25.88
CA MET A 1 28.82 34.47 -25.50
C MET A 1 27.81 33.91 -24.49
N ARG A 2 27.54 34.57 -23.35
CA ARG A 2 26.61 34.04 -22.32
C ARG A 2 25.18 33.80 -22.81
N PHE A 3 24.66 34.70 -23.66
CA PHE A 3 23.32 34.58 -24.23
C PHE A 3 23.17 33.39 -25.19
N ALA A 4 24.20 33.13 -26.02
CA ALA A 4 24.23 31.98 -26.91
C ALA A 4 24.26 30.65 -26.13
N LEU A 5 24.97 30.64 -24.99
CA LEU A 5 25.08 29.47 -24.12
C LEU A 5 23.76 29.17 -23.40
N ALA A 6 23.04 30.20 -22.96
CA ALA A 6 21.69 30.06 -22.39
C ALA A 6 20.66 29.60 -23.43
N LEU A 7 20.72 30.12 -24.66
CA LEU A 7 19.84 29.70 -25.75
C LEU A 7 20.09 28.24 -26.13
N PHE A 8 21.36 27.82 -26.20
CA PHE A 8 21.73 26.44 -26.48
C PHE A 8 21.26 25.47 -25.39
N ALA A 9 21.40 25.85 -24.12
CA ALA A 9 20.90 25.06 -22.99
C ALA A 9 19.36 24.92 -23.01
N LEU A 10 18.64 25.98 -23.38
CA LEU A 10 17.20 25.94 -23.54
C LEU A 10 16.79 25.00 -24.68
N LEU A 11 17.47 25.06 -25.83
CA LEU A 11 17.19 24.19 -26.98
C LEU A 11 17.47 22.71 -26.69
N ALA A 12 18.50 22.42 -25.91
CA ALA A 12 18.88 21.06 -25.52
C ALA A 12 17.91 20.42 -24.52
N ALA A 13 17.02 21.20 -23.89
CA ALA A 13 16.01 20.70 -22.96
C ALA A 13 14.65 20.34 -23.63
N LEU A 14 14.40 20.74 -24.89
CA LEU A 14 13.18 20.35 -25.61
C LEU A 14 13.02 18.84 -25.88
N PRO A 15 14.07 18.02 -26.12
CA PRO A 15 13.87 16.61 -26.40
C PRO A 15 13.46 15.77 -25.18
N SER A 16 13.32 16.35 -23.97
CA SER A 16 12.67 15.64 -22.86
C SER A 16 11.16 15.49 -23.03
N CYS A 17 10.57 16.14 -24.05
CA CYS A 17 9.17 15.98 -24.45
C CYS A 17 9.02 15.08 -25.69
N THR A 18 9.97 14.17 -25.97
CA THR A 18 9.80 13.20 -27.07
C THR A 18 8.93 12.03 -26.62
N GLU A 19 8.19 11.48 -27.58
CA GLU A 19 7.42 10.23 -27.47
C GLU A 19 8.32 9.08 -27.00
N PHE A 20 7.72 8.03 -26.42
CA PHE A 20 8.44 6.91 -25.84
C PHE A 20 8.38 5.73 -26.81
N PRO A 21 9.32 5.63 -27.78
CA PRO A 21 9.21 4.72 -28.91
C PRO A 21 9.12 3.25 -28.49
N GLU A 22 9.73 2.85 -27.37
CA GLU A 22 9.59 1.48 -26.84
C GLU A 22 8.14 1.11 -26.46
N LEU A 23 7.28 2.07 -26.12
CA LEU A 23 5.85 1.81 -25.83
C LEU A 23 5.01 2.04 -27.08
N ASP A 24 5.22 3.15 -27.78
CA ASP A 24 4.37 3.55 -28.91
C ASP A 24 4.50 2.61 -30.11
N SER A 25 5.67 1.97 -30.30
CA SER A 25 5.85 0.94 -31.35
C SER A 25 5.13 -0.38 -31.05
N THR A 26 4.69 -0.60 -29.82
CA THR A 26 3.94 -1.82 -29.45
C THR A 26 2.47 -1.73 -29.79
N VAL A 27 1.95 -0.51 -30.02
CA VAL A 27 0.55 -0.26 -30.36
C VAL A 27 0.43 -0.25 -31.89
N SER A 28 -0.25 -1.26 -32.45
CA SER A 28 -0.58 -1.27 -33.88
C SER A 28 -1.42 -0.04 -34.24
N SER A 29 -1.23 0.49 -35.46
CA SER A 29 -2.04 1.60 -35.99
C SER A 29 -3.54 1.32 -35.97
N GLU A 30 -3.93 0.06 -36.08
CA GLU A 30 -5.33 -0.37 -35.97
C GLU A 30 -5.88 -0.16 -34.55
N VAL A 31 -5.09 -0.46 -33.52
CA VAL A 31 -5.48 -0.28 -32.11
C VAL A 31 -5.51 1.20 -31.73
N ALA A 32 -4.55 2.00 -32.23
CA ALA A 32 -4.48 3.42 -31.96
C ALA A 32 -5.69 4.20 -32.52
N ASN A 33 -6.27 3.73 -33.63
CA ASN A 33 -7.43 4.34 -34.28
C ASN A 33 -8.75 3.63 -33.95
N ALA A 34 -8.72 2.61 -33.08
CA ALA A 34 -9.91 1.90 -32.68
C ALA A 34 -10.83 2.83 -31.85
N PRO A 35 -12.16 2.67 -31.94
CA PRO A 35 -13.08 3.32 -31.02
C PRO A 35 -12.71 3.01 -29.58
N TYR A 36 -12.83 4.02 -28.71
CA TYR A 36 -12.62 3.83 -27.28
C TYR A 36 -13.64 2.80 -26.75
N PRO A 37 -13.23 1.86 -25.88
CA PRO A 37 -14.15 0.84 -25.36
C PRO A 37 -15.26 1.47 -24.52
N GLU A 38 -16.43 0.82 -24.56
CA GLU A 38 -17.53 1.22 -23.69
C GLU A 38 -17.19 0.93 -22.22
N LEU A 39 -17.35 1.94 -21.36
CA LEU A 39 -17.09 1.80 -19.94
C LEU A 39 -18.23 1.03 -19.28
N VAL A 40 -17.94 -0.20 -18.86
CA VAL A 40 -18.90 -1.02 -18.11
C VAL A 40 -19.04 -0.48 -16.67
N PRO A 41 -20.26 -0.38 -16.11
CA PRO A 41 -20.46 0.05 -14.73
C PRO A 41 -19.71 -0.84 -13.73
N LEU A 42 -18.97 -0.21 -12.81
CA LEU A 42 -18.19 -0.91 -11.78
C LEU A 42 -19.06 -1.48 -10.65
N ALA A 43 -20.21 -0.87 -10.38
CA ALA A 43 -21.11 -1.27 -9.28
C ALA A 43 -21.49 -2.77 -9.28
N PRO A 44 -21.94 -3.37 -10.41
CA PRO A 44 -22.25 -4.80 -10.45
C PRO A 44 -21.02 -5.70 -10.21
N LEU A 45 -19.84 -5.32 -10.71
CA LEU A 45 -18.60 -6.07 -10.49
C LEU A 45 -18.20 -6.06 -9.00
N LEU A 46 -18.36 -4.93 -8.33
CA LEU A 46 -18.13 -4.79 -6.89
C LEU A 46 -19.13 -5.63 -6.08
N ALA A 47 -20.42 -5.63 -6.47
CA ALA A 47 -21.43 -6.46 -5.83
C ALA A 47 -21.11 -7.96 -5.96
N GLN A 48 -20.63 -8.40 -7.13
CA GLN A 48 -20.20 -9.77 -7.37
C GLN A 48 -18.96 -10.13 -6.55
N ALA A 49 -17.97 -9.24 -6.47
CA ALA A 49 -16.77 -9.45 -5.67
C ALA A 49 -17.08 -9.57 -4.17
N ASN A 50 -18.03 -8.77 -3.67
CA ASN A 50 -18.43 -8.80 -2.26
C ASN A 50 -19.24 -10.05 -1.88
N THR A 51 -19.86 -10.74 -2.85
CA THR A 51 -20.57 -12.01 -2.61
C THR A 51 -19.67 -13.24 -2.76
N SER A 52 -18.44 -13.06 -3.27
CA SER A 52 -17.43 -14.11 -3.38
C SER A 52 -16.81 -14.43 -2.02
N THR A 53 -17.28 -15.50 -1.38
CA THR A 53 -16.74 -15.99 -0.09
C THR A 53 -15.32 -16.57 -0.21
N GLY A 54 -14.90 -16.96 -1.43
CA GLY A 54 -13.66 -17.72 -1.65
C GLY A 54 -12.37 -16.94 -1.36
N ALA A 55 -12.38 -15.60 -1.45
CA ALA A 55 -11.19 -14.80 -1.16
C ALA A 55 -10.92 -14.63 0.35
N ALA A 56 -11.98 -14.67 1.17
CA ALA A 56 -11.85 -14.50 2.61
C ALA A 56 -11.18 -15.72 3.27
N GLU A 57 -11.50 -16.92 2.80
CA GLU A 57 -11.03 -18.17 3.41
C GLU A 57 -9.51 -18.38 3.23
N ILE A 58 -8.95 -17.97 2.09
CA ILE A 58 -7.51 -17.99 1.82
C ILE A 58 -6.77 -16.92 2.64
N ALA A 59 -7.37 -15.75 2.86
CA ALA A 59 -6.79 -14.66 3.64
C ALA A 59 -6.70 -14.97 5.16
N ASN A 60 -7.61 -15.80 5.68
CA ASN A 60 -7.73 -16.03 7.13
C ASN A 60 -6.66 -16.97 7.71
N THR A 61 -6.12 -17.90 6.92
CA THR A 61 -5.13 -18.88 7.40
C THR A 61 -3.85 -18.26 7.97
N ASN A 62 -3.46 -17.08 7.48
CA ASN A 62 -2.26 -16.36 7.93
C ASN A 62 -2.49 -15.46 9.16
N ILE A 63 -3.74 -15.25 9.58
CA ILE A 63 -4.09 -14.31 10.66
C ILE A 63 -4.18 -15.00 12.02
N ASP A 64 -4.63 -16.26 12.08
CA ASP A 64 -4.88 -16.96 13.34
C ASP A 64 -3.63 -17.09 14.23
N SER A 65 -2.49 -17.40 13.64
CA SER A 65 -1.20 -17.49 14.35
C SER A 65 -0.74 -16.13 14.89
N ARG A 66 -0.99 -15.05 14.15
CA ARG A 66 -0.70 -13.68 14.60
C ARG A 66 -1.62 -13.28 15.74
N LEU A 67 -2.90 -13.61 15.62
CA LEU A 67 -3.93 -13.32 16.61
C LEU A 67 -3.66 -14.05 17.94
N SER A 68 -3.27 -15.32 17.90
CA SER A 68 -2.92 -16.10 19.10
C SER A 68 -1.70 -15.51 19.81
N ASN A 69 -0.65 -15.15 19.06
CA ASN A 69 0.54 -14.49 19.60
C ASN A 69 0.23 -13.13 20.24
N LEU A 70 -0.63 -12.33 19.60
CA LEU A 70 -1.03 -11.02 20.14
C LEU A 70 -1.82 -11.17 21.44
N ARG A 71 -2.74 -12.14 21.51
CA ARG A 71 -3.51 -12.47 22.72
C ARG A 71 -2.58 -12.93 23.85
N ALA A 72 -1.60 -13.79 23.56
CA ALA A 72 -0.61 -14.25 24.53
C ALA A 72 0.23 -13.08 25.08
N ARG A 73 0.67 -12.16 24.20
CA ARG A 73 1.40 -10.96 24.62
C ARG A 73 0.56 -10.05 25.50
N ALA A 74 -0.69 -9.81 25.13
CA ALA A 74 -1.62 -9.01 25.93
C ALA A 74 -1.86 -9.62 27.32
N ALA A 75 -1.99 -10.95 27.41
CA ALA A 75 -2.12 -11.63 28.70
C ALA A 75 -0.91 -11.39 29.61
N ARG A 76 0.31 -11.42 29.06
CA ARG A 76 1.53 -11.10 29.82
C ARG A 76 1.58 -9.65 30.31
N LEU A 77 1.09 -8.71 29.50
CA LEU A 77 1.07 -7.28 29.84
C LEU A 77 0.00 -6.90 30.88
N ARG A 78 -1.05 -7.73 31.04
CA ARG A 78 -2.13 -7.48 32.02
C ARG A 78 -1.74 -7.78 33.48
N GLY A 79 -0.56 -8.35 33.71
CA GLY A 79 -0.05 -8.60 35.05
C GLY A 79 0.30 -7.31 35.82
N PRO A 80 0.38 -7.36 37.15
CA PRO A 80 0.79 -6.21 37.95
C PRO A 80 2.22 -5.77 37.58
N VAL A 81 2.37 -4.48 37.23
CA VAL A 81 3.66 -3.87 36.83
C VAL A 81 4.69 -3.94 37.97
N ILE A 82 4.23 -3.93 39.22
CA ILE A 82 5.07 -4.01 40.41
C ILE A 82 4.94 -5.41 41.01
N PRO A 83 6.04 -6.19 41.10
CA PRO A 83 6.05 -7.49 41.76
C PRO A 83 5.55 -7.38 43.21
N ALA A 84 4.79 -8.37 43.67
CA ALA A 84 4.12 -8.34 44.97
C ALA A 84 5.07 -8.03 46.15
N ALA A 85 6.29 -8.58 46.13
CA ALA A 85 7.31 -8.31 47.14
C ALA A 85 7.76 -6.83 47.19
N ILE A 86 7.92 -6.21 46.03
CA ILE A 86 8.28 -4.78 45.91
C ILE A 86 7.13 -3.90 46.36
N ARG A 87 5.89 -4.23 45.95
CA ARG A 87 4.69 -3.54 46.40
C ARG A 87 4.54 -3.59 47.93
N ALA A 88 4.79 -4.75 48.54
CA ALA A 88 4.76 -4.90 49.99
C ALA A 88 5.84 -4.05 50.69
N ARG A 89 7.03 -3.90 50.09
CA ARG A 89 8.08 -3.01 50.61
C ARG A 89 7.68 -1.54 50.54
N MET A 90 7.11 -1.11 49.41
CA MET A 90 6.62 0.27 49.24
C MET A 90 5.53 0.60 50.28
N LEU A 91 4.55 -0.28 50.46
CA LEU A 91 3.48 -0.08 51.44
C LEU A 91 3.97 0.01 52.90
N ARG A 92 5.09 -0.64 53.23
CA ARG A 92 5.72 -0.51 54.56
C ARG A 92 6.46 0.81 54.75
N GLY A 93 7.02 1.39 53.70
CA GLY A 93 7.81 2.63 53.78
C GLY A 93 7.00 3.93 53.71
N VAL A 94 5.70 3.85 53.41
CA VAL A 94 4.77 5.00 53.37
C VAL A 94 4.07 5.23 54.73
N ARG A 95 4.26 4.31 55.68
CA ARG A 95 3.70 4.40 57.04
C ARG A 95 4.64 5.14 57.96
#